data_AF-A0A0N1PDQ4-F1
#
_entry.id   AF-A0A0N1PDQ4-F1
#
_cell.length_a   1.000
_cell.length_b   1.000
_cell.length_c   1.000
_cell.angle_alpha   90.00
_cell.angle_beta   90.00
_cell.angle_gamma   90.00
#
_symmetry.space_group_name_H-M   'P 1'
#
loop_
_entity.id
_entity.type
_entity.pdbx_description
1 polymer ?
#
loop_
_entity_poly.entity_id
_entity_poly.type
_entity_poly.pdbx_seq_one_letter_code
_entity_poly.pdbx_strand_id
1 'polypeptide(L)'
;MTLISRLHGARCTPLRQQRRQRDGIRGLFSTKYLRRGELIFSLPLHYCYITRISTNSDYCPGWTSTTEGARQLRRWNRGVALLPETWTWLQRFSYDAPSDKVLLTSTVSSESSASHITSAQEKCGACLSSGGPSIISLTVSPVEAALTTSIALRYFYRRALHLTQATRVKKHIGPSPNELAERFVDNLPLDLYLQLGVETLYGDAASGEAHLCLEQIAQNLRDAVLTQANNEEYRFLDEFPSLFDDLLLVCLYVVRSRVLTVPLLGRTDAREEKMVCGVFAPLLDSLNHQPLLPSAAVVVSLQRKRLVVRAARDVQRGEEITLDYRVAGPLPCVPTQDSSLSSSFPYEAPMDEDWTSRYLLEDERW
;
A
#
# COMPACT_ATOMS: atom_id res chain seq x y z
N MET A 1 -6.13 3.22 -22.96
CA MET A 1 -4.72 3.64 -23.16
C MET A 1 -4.23 4.29 -21.88
N THR A 2 -3.22 3.63 -21.31
CA THR A 2 -3.03 3.39 -19.88
C THR A 2 -2.39 4.58 -19.17
N LEU A 3 -2.74 4.80 -17.90
CA LEU A 3 -2.16 5.78 -16.97
C LEU A 3 -0.65 5.99 -17.16
N ILE A 4 0.06 4.89 -17.45
CA ILE A 4 1.49 4.79 -17.79
C ILE A 4 1.95 5.85 -18.79
N SER A 5 1.21 6.05 -19.89
CA SER A 5 1.59 7.02 -20.95
C SER A 5 1.64 8.47 -20.48
N ARG A 6 1.03 8.78 -19.34
CA ARG A 6 1.01 10.11 -18.73
C ARG A 6 1.97 10.25 -17.53
N LEU A 7 2.61 9.16 -17.11
CA LEU A 7 3.63 9.16 -16.05
C LEU A 7 5.00 9.49 -16.67
N HIS A 8 5.33 10.78 -16.75
CA HIS A 8 6.59 11.23 -17.35
C HIS A 8 7.81 10.62 -16.65
N GLY A 9 8.72 10.02 -17.42
CA GLY A 9 9.91 9.35 -16.89
C GLY A 9 9.66 7.93 -16.35
N ALA A 10 8.41 7.45 -16.36
CA ALA A 10 8.13 6.04 -16.16
C ALA A 10 8.68 5.22 -17.35
N ARG A 11 9.28 4.08 -17.04
CA ARG A 11 9.66 3.08 -18.04
C ARG A 11 8.81 1.84 -17.75
N CYS A 12 8.20 1.27 -18.76
CA CYS A 12 7.37 0.09 -18.60
C CYS A 12 7.53 -0.80 -19.80
N THR A 13 7.68 -2.10 -19.57
CA THR A 13 7.52 -3.08 -20.63
C THR A 13 6.07 -3.11 -21.11
N PRO A 14 5.80 -3.64 -22.30
CA PRO A 14 4.44 -3.90 -22.74
C PRO A 14 3.71 -4.85 -21.76
N LEU A 15 2.77 -4.27 -21.01
CA LEU A 15 1.94 -4.96 -20.02
C LEU A 15 0.47 -4.78 -20.38
N ARG A 16 -0.32 -5.82 -20.12
CA ARG A 16 -1.77 -5.80 -20.33
C ARG A 16 -2.47 -6.09 -19.00
N GLN A 17 -3.37 -5.20 -18.61
CA GLN A 17 -4.27 -5.47 -17.51
C GLN A 17 -5.46 -6.29 -18.03
N GLN A 18 -5.73 -7.44 -17.41
CA GLN A 18 -6.85 -8.32 -17.78
C GLN A 18 -7.35 -9.08 -16.55
N ARG A 19 -8.57 -9.63 -16.62
CA ARG A 19 -9.08 -10.53 -15.59
C ARG A 19 -8.50 -11.92 -15.79
N ARG A 20 -8.02 -12.55 -14.72
CA ARG A 20 -7.63 -13.95 -14.68
C ARG A 20 -8.83 -14.82 -15.06
N GLN A 21 -8.60 -15.81 -15.91
CA GLN A 21 -9.67 -16.72 -16.34
C GLN A 21 -10.20 -17.58 -15.18
N ARG A 22 -9.33 -17.92 -14.22
CA ARG A 22 -9.67 -18.85 -13.12
C ARG A 22 -10.61 -18.24 -12.08
N ASP A 23 -10.38 -16.98 -11.70
CA ASP A 23 -11.05 -16.35 -10.55
C ASP A 23 -11.60 -14.95 -10.85
N GLY A 24 -11.44 -14.45 -12.09
CA GLY A 24 -11.93 -13.13 -12.48
C GLY A 24 -11.16 -11.95 -11.88
N ILE A 25 -10.12 -12.20 -11.07
CA ILE A 25 -9.33 -11.14 -10.43
C ILE A 25 -8.53 -10.39 -11.50
N ARG A 26 -8.57 -9.06 -11.43
CA ARG A 26 -7.81 -8.21 -12.35
C ARG A 26 -6.32 -8.31 -12.00
N GLY A 27 -5.49 -8.67 -12.98
CA GLY A 27 -4.05 -8.76 -12.84
C GLY A 27 -3.32 -8.06 -13.99
N LEU A 28 -2.01 -7.93 -13.85
CA LEU A 28 -1.13 -7.37 -14.87
C LEU A 28 -0.34 -8.48 -15.53
N PHE A 29 -0.37 -8.56 -16.86
CA PHE A 29 0.20 -9.67 -17.62
C PHE A 29 1.24 -9.19 -18.60
N SER A 30 2.33 -9.95 -18.75
CA SER A 30 3.37 -9.63 -19.72
C SER A 30 2.90 -9.92 -21.13
N THR A 31 3.07 -8.98 -22.07
CA THR A 31 2.77 -9.26 -23.48
C THR A 31 3.98 -9.79 -24.26
N LYS A 32 5.13 -9.93 -23.60
CA LYS A 32 6.37 -10.50 -24.15
C LYS A 32 7.04 -11.45 -23.16
N TYR A 33 8.02 -12.22 -23.64
CA TYR A 33 8.92 -12.93 -22.74
C TYR A 33 9.82 -11.94 -22.00
N LEU A 34 10.10 -12.20 -20.72
CA LEU A 34 11.04 -11.43 -19.91
C LEU A 34 12.05 -12.39 -19.29
N ARG A 35 13.34 -12.14 -19.50
CA ARG A 35 14.39 -12.84 -18.75
C ARG A 35 14.45 -12.37 -17.32
N ARG A 36 14.94 -13.23 -16.44
CA ARG A 36 15.32 -12.88 -15.07
C ARG A 36 16.19 -11.62 -15.07
N GLY A 37 15.86 -10.68 -14.19
CA GLY A 37 16.52 -9.39 -14.05
C GLY A 37 16.04 -8.32 -15.02
N GLU A 38 15.25 -8.64 -16.05
CA GLU A 38 14.70 -7.61 -16.96
C GLU A 38 13.80 -6.63 -16.20
N LEU A 39 13.86 -5.37 -16.61
CA LEU A 39 12.99 -4.32 -16.09
C LEU A 39 11.54 -4.62 -16.50
N ILE A 40 10.64 -4.75 -15.53
CA ILE A 40 9.20 -4.82 -15.79
C ILE A 40 8.65 -3.40 -15.90
N PHE A 41 8.83 -2.60 -14.84
CA PHE A 41 8.61 -1.17 -14.87
C PHE A 41 9.45 -0.42 -13.85
N SER A 42 9.67 0.87 -14.08
CA SER A 42 10.24 1.80 -13.12
C SER A 42 9.42 3.08 -13.08
N LEU A 43 9.15 3.59 -11.88
CA LEU A 43 8.36 4.80 -11.65
C LEU A 43 9.21 5.82 -10.90
N PRO A 44 9.23 7.09 -11.34
CA PRO A 44 9.76 8.18 -10.53
C PRO A 44 9.08 8.27 -9.15
N LEU A 45 9.85 8.58 -8.11
CA LEU A 45 9.31 8.65 -6.74
C LEU A 45 8.28 9.76 -6.55
N HIS A 46 8.26 10.80 -7.39
CA HIS A 46 7.21 11.81 -7.33
C HIS A 46 5.84 11.30 -7.79
N TYR A 47 5.70 10.04 -8.21
CA TYR A 47 4.40 9.38 -8.39
C TYR A 47 4.10 8.34 -7.31
N CYS A 48 5.00 8.15 -6.34
CA CYS A 48 4.90 7.15 -5.29
C CYS A 48 4.65 7.85 -3.96
N TYR A 49 3.92 7.18 -3.07
CA TYR A 49 3.68 7.64 -1.72
C TYR A 49 4.38 6.73 -0.74
N ILE A 50 5.21 7.31 0.12
CA ILE A 50 5.94 6.59 1.17
C ILE A 50 5.15 6.71 2.46
N THR A 51 4.57 5.61 2.93
CA THR A 51 3.61 5.59 4.05
C THR A 51 4.26 5.31 5.39
N ARG A 52 5.37 4.57 5.37
CA ARG A 52 6.18 4.26 6.55
C ARG A 52 7.62 3.98 6.16
N ILE A 53 8.52 4.12 7.13
CA ILE A 53 9.94 3.80 7.01
C ILE A 53 10.32 3.03 8.26
N SER A 54 11.04 1.92 8.13
CA SER A 54 11.52 1.12 9.24
C SER A 54 12.96 0.69 8.98
N THR A 55 13.81 0.88 9.99
CA THR A 55 15.08 0.17 10.15
C THR A 55 14.81 -1.12 10.91
N ASN A 56 15.37 -2.23 10.46
CA ASN A 56 15.01 -3.56 10.92
C ASN A 56 15.67 -3.85 12.27
N SER A 57 14.91 -3.81 13.37
CA SER A 57 15.15 -4.55 14.61
C SER A 57 14.04 -4.15 15.58
N ASP A 58 13.22 -5.13 15.98
CA ASP A 58 12.31 -5.12 17.13
C ASP A 58 12.17 -3.77 17.84
N TYR A 59 11.18 -2.94 17.49
CA TYR A 59 10.49 -1.97 18.36
C TYR A 59 9.70 -0.94 17.53
N CYS A 60 8.38 -1.06 17.66
CA CYS A 60 7.41 0.02 17.79
C CYS A 60 6.87 0.81 16.56
N PRO A 61 5.56 1.12 16.59
CA PRO A 61 4.87 2.11 15.73
C PRO A 61 5.28 3.59 15.97
N GLY A 62 6.45 3.85 16.59
CA GLY A 62 6.79 5.17 17.15
C GLY A 62 7.03 6.29 16.12
N TRP A 63 7.21 5.96 14.85
CA TRP A 63 7.52 6.96 13.82
C TRP A 63 6.28 7.73 13.36
N THR A 64 5.11 7.09 13.37
CA THR A 64 3.84 7.79 13.08
C THR A 64 3.39 8.69 14.23
N SER A 65 3.86 8.42 15.45
CA SER A 65 3.49 9.18 16.66
C SER A 65 4.52 10.24 17.07
N THR A 66 5.67 10.34 16.40
CA THR A 66 6.67 11.38 16.67
C THR A 66 6.57 12.52 15.66
N THR A 67 6.81 13.74 16.15
CA THR A 67 6.84 14.94 15.31
C THR A 67 7.92 14.85 14.23
N GLU A 68 9.06 14.23 14.52
CA GLU A 68 10.16 14.06 13.55
C GLU A 68 9.82 13.04 12.46
N GLY A 69 9.20 11.92 12.81
CA GLY A 69 8.73 10.94 11.82
C GLY A 69 7.67 11.52 10.89
N ALA A 70 6.71 12.29 11.43
CA ALA A 70 5.71 13.00 10.63
C ALA A 70 6.34 14.04 9.68
N ARG A 71 7.31 14.83 10.14
CA ARG A 71 8.07 15.77 9.31
C ARG A 71 8.83 15.06 8.19
N GLN A 72 9.45 13.92 8.48
CA GLN A 72 10.19 13.15 7.50
C GLN A 72 9.26 12.57 6.43
N LEU A 73 8.13 11.98 6.81
CA LEU A 73 7.11 11.50 5.86
C LEU A 73 6.62 12.64 4.96
N ARG A 74 6.37 13.84 5.51
CA ARG A 74 6.04 15.01 4.70
C ARG A 74 7.15 15.36 3.72
N ARG A 75 8.40 15.43 4.15
CA ARG A 75 9.53 15.74 3.25
C ARG A 75 9.61 14.76 2.07
N TRP A 76 9.37 13.48 2.31
CA TRP A 76 9.47 12.43 1.29
C TRP A 76 8.29 12.42 0.32
N ASN A 77 7.11 12.83 0.79
CA ASN A 77 5.90 12.95 -0.03
C ASN A 77 5.68 14.37 -0.56
N ARG A 78 6.62 15.29 -0.34
CA ARG A 78 6.53 16.66 -0.85
C ARG A 78 6.75 16.66 -2.36
N GLY A 79 5.84 17.32 -3.09
CA GLY A 79 5.93 17.43 -4.54
C GLY A 79 5.52 16.16 -5.29
N VAL A 80 4.79 15.25 -4.65
CA VAL A 80 4.15 14.12 -5.34
C VAL A 80 3.09 14.66 -6.30
N ALA A 81 3.13 14.17 -7.54
CA ALA A 81 2.34 14.66 -8.65
C ALA A 81 1.08 13.84 -8.95
N LEU A 82 0.91 12.65 -8.33
CA LEU A 82 -0.21 11.76 -8.66
C LEU A 82 -1.57 12.34 -8.23
N LEU A 83 -1.68 12.78 -6.98
CA LEU A 83 -2.85 13.45 -6.41
C LEU A 83 -2.37 14.77 -5.75
N PRO A 84 -2.55 15.93 -6.40
CA PRO A 84 -2.00 17.21 -5.91
C PRO A 84 -2.46 17.63 -4.51
N GLU A 85 -3.73 17.38 -4.19
CA GLU A 85 -4.37 17.74 -2.92
C GLU A 85 -3.90 16.90 -1.73
N THR A 86 -3.22 15.77 -1.98
CA THR A 86 -2.71 14.91 -0.91
C THR A 86 -1.73 15.65 -0.02
N TRP A 87 -0.98 16.63 -0.54
CA TRP A 87 -0.10 17.46 0.28
C TRP A 87 -0.89 18.23 1.36
N THR A 88 -2.00 18.85 0.99
CA THR A 88 -2.87 19.59 1.92
C THR A 88 -3.43 18.67 2.99
N TRP A 89 -3.94 17.50 2.60
CA TRP A 89 -4.47 16.52 3.54
C TRP A 89 -3.39 15.93 4.45
N LEU A 90 -2.19 15.68 3.92
CA LEU A 90 -1.05 15.19 4.70
C LEU A 90 -0.65 16.20 5.79
N GLN A 91 -0.71 17.50 5.50
CA GLN A 91 -0.48 18.53 6.51
C GLN A 91 -1.56 18.52 7.61
N ARG A 92 -2.82 18.26 7.26
CA ARG A 92 -3.96 18.21 8.18
C ARG A 92 -3.98 16.97 9.06
N PHE A 93 -3.56 15.81 8.53
CA PHE A 93 -3.54 14.54 9.28
C PHE A 93 -2.21 14.28 10.02
N SER A 94 -1.23 15.15 9.86
CA SER A 94 0.03 15.02 10.61
C SER A 94 -0.18 15.37 12.09
N TYR A 95 0.58 14.71 12.97
CA TYR A 95 0.47 14.88 14.43
C TYR A 95 0.72 16.32 14.94
N ASP A 96 1.42 17.15 14.17
CA ASP A 96 1.70 18.55 14.47
C ASP A 96 0.71 19.54 13.81
N ALA A 97 -0.43 19.05 13.31
CA ALA A 97 -1.50 19.90 12.81
C ALA A 97 -2.12 20.73 13.96
N PRO A 98 -2.49 22.00 13.71
CA PRO A 98 -3.04 22.90 14.72
C PRO A 98 -4.51 22.64 15.08
N SER A 99 -5.21 21.77 14.35
CA SER A 99 -6.62 21.42 14.58
C SER A 99 -6.77 20.25 15.56
N ASP A 100 -7.98 20.08 16.13
CA ASP A 100 -8.35 18.88 16.88
C ASP A 100 -7.90 17.62 16.13
N LYS A 101 -7.23 16.74 16.87
CA LYS A 101 -6.48 15.62 16.29
C LYS A 101 -7.44 14.63 15.68
N VAL A 102 -7.38 14.47 14.36
CA VAL A 102 -8.01 13.34 13.67
C VAL A 102 -7.41 12.06 14.25
N LEU A 103 -8.24 11.22 14.85
CA LEU A 103 -7.82 9.95 15.41
C LEU A 103 -7.51 8.98 14.29
N LEU A 104 -6.22 8.82 14.00
CA LEU A 104 -5.69 7.84 13.04
C LEU A 104 -5.44 6.46 13.65
N THR A 105 -5.72 6.31 14.95
CA THR A 105 -5.65 5.05 15.68
C THR A 105 -7.01 4.76 16.26
N SER A 106 -7.50 3.54 16.06
CA SER A 106 -8.70 3.01 16.71
C SER A 106 -8.34 1.74 17.47
N THR A 107 -9.00 1.54 18.62
CA THR A 107 -8.82 0.37 19.48
C THR A 107 -10.17 -0.21 19.85
N VAL A 108 -10.37 -1.50 19.60
CA VAL A 108 -11.56 -2.25 19.97
C VAL A 108 -11.15 -3.36 20.93
N SER A 109 -11.91 -3.53 22.00
CA SER A 109 -11.71 -4.61 22.96
C SER A 109 -12.53 -5.82 22.52
N SER A 110 -11.86 -6.95 22.28
CA SER A 110 -12.48 -8.24 21.98
C SER A 110 -12.78 -9.01 23.24
N GLU A 111 -13.96 -9.64 23.29
CA GLU A 111 -14.29 -10.63 24.32
C GLU A 111 -14.04 -12.07 23.83
N SER A 112 -13.17 -12.30 22.83
CA SER A 112 -12.97 -13.64 22.29
C SER A 112 -12.47 -14.62 23.38
N SER A 113 -13.42 -15.39 23.90
CA SER A 113 -13.15 -16.51 24.79
C SER A 113 -12.29 -17.53 24.05
N ALA A 114 -11.26 -18.04 24.73
CA ALA A 114 -10.39 -19.11 24.27
C ALA A 114 -11.17 -20.44 24.12
N SER A 115 -12.09 -20.52 23.15
CA SER A 115 -12.97 -21.68 22.98
C SER A 115 -13.15 -22.09 21.53
N HIS A 116 -12.07 -22.21 20.76
CA HIS A 116 -12.01 -23.16 19.64
C HIS A 116 -10.55 -23.53 19.29
N ILE A 117 -9.87 -24.22 20.20
CA ILE A 117 -8.84 -25.18 19.79
C ILE A 117 -9.33 -26.56 20.22
N THR A 118 -9.81 -27.30 19.23
CA THR A 118 -10.04 -28.73 19.29
C THR A 118 -8.76 -29.47 19.66
N SER A 119 -8.82 -30.17 20.80
CA SER A 119 -8.22 -31.50 21.04
C SER A 119 -6.81 -31.77 20.48
N ALA A 120 -5.76 -31.41 21.22
CA ALA A 120 -4.52 -32.19 21.34
C ALA A 120 -3.51 -31.57 22.33
N GLN A 121 -3.92 -31.19 23.55
CA GLN A 121 -2.93 -30.85 24.58
C GLN A 121 -3.47 -30.96 26.02
N GLU A 122 -4.17 -32.05 26.34
CA GLU A 122 -4.30 -32.47 27.74
C GLU A 122 -3.08 -33.30 28.13
N LYS A 123 -2.09 -32.62 28.72
CA LYS A 123 -1.20 -33.12 29.79
C LYS A 123 -0.02 -32.16 29.93
N CYS A 124 -0.21 -31.10 30.70
CA CYS A 124 0.74 -30.61 31.71
C CYS A 124 0.08 -29.46 32.47
N GLY A 125 0.24 -29.49 33.80
CA GLY A 125 -0.63 -28.80 34.73
C GLY A 125 -0.51 -27.28 34.81
N ALA A 126 -1.61 -26.70 35.31
CA ALA A 126 -1.66 -25.53 36.17
C ALA A 126 -0.82 -24.31 35.76
N CYS A 127 -1.36 -23.54 34.81
CA CYS A 127 -1.34 -22.08 34.86
C CYS A 127 -2.73 -21.59 34.45
N LEU A 128 -3.48 -21.00 35.39
CA LEU A 128 -4.69 -20.23 35.10
C LEU A 128 -4.27 -18.98 34.32
N SER A 129 -4.15 -19.08 32.99
CA SER A 129 -4.06 -17.92 32.12
C SER A 129 -5.45 -17.30 32.04
N SER A 130 -5.66 -16.29 32.89
CA SER A 130 -6.75 -15.32 32.81
C SER A 130 -7.03 -14.94 31.35
N GLY A 131 -8.19 -15.35 30.83
CA GLY A 131 -8.70 -14.91 29.52
C GLY A 131 -9.17 -13.46 29.61
N GLY A 132 -8.22 -12.52 29.67
CA GLY A 132 -8.51 -11.10 29.56
C GLY A 132 -8.93 -10.74 28.13
N PRO A 133 -9.66 -9.63 27.93
CA PRO A 133 -10.08 -9.19 26.61
C PRO A 133 -8.86 -8.92 25.71
N SER A 134 -8.87 -9.42 24.48
CA SER A 134 -7.82 -9.10 23.50
C SER A 134 -8.10 -7.73 22.88
N ILE A 135 -7.21 -6.77 23.08
CA ILE A 135 -7.36 -5.43 22.49
C ILE A 135 -6.78 -5.44 21.08
N ILE A 136 -7.61 -5.16 20.08
CA ILE A 136 -7.18 -4.94 18.71
C ILE A 136 -6.99 -3.45 18.50
N SER A 137 -5.79 -3.04 18.09
CA SER A 137 -5.44 -1.66 17.76
C SER A 137 -5.02 -1.56 16.31
N LEU A 138 -5.61 -0.62 15.57
CA LEU A 138 -5.26 -0.34 14.18
C LEU A 138 -4.86 1.12 14.04
N THR A 139 -3.67 1.34 13.49
CA THR A 139 -3.15 2.68 13.19
C THR A 139 -2.97 2.88 11.69
N VAL A 140 -3.46 4.02 11.20
CA VAL A 140 -3.31 4.51 9.82
C VAL A 140 -2.26 5.60 9.80
N SER A 141 -1.33 5.55 8.85
CA SER A 141 -0.36 6.62 8.65
C SER A 141 -1.03 7.89 8.11
N PRO A 142 -0.49 9.09 8.39
CA PRO A 142 -1.01 10.33 7.79
C PRO A 142 -1.05 10.32 6.26
N VAL A 143 -0.15 9.57 5.63
CA VAL A 143 -0.08 9.43 4.16
C VAL A 143 -1.21 8.54 3.64
N GLU A 144 -1.50 7.43 4.31
CA GLU A 144 -2.65 6.57 3.97
C GLU A 144 -3.98 7.31 4.15
N ALA A 145 -4.13 8.07 5.24
CA ALA A 145 -5.30 8.92 5.48
C ALA A 145 -5.45 9.97 4.37
N ALA A 146 -4.37 10.68 4.04
CA ALA A 146 -4.39 11.69 2.99
C ALA A 146 -4.71 11.11 1.61
N LEU A 147 -4.18 9.92 1.28
CA LEU A 147 -4.51 9.18 0.07
C LEU A 147 -5.98 8.78 0.04
N THR A 148 -6.48 8.20 1.13
CA THR A 148 -7.87 7.76 1.27
C THR A 148 -8.83 8.91 1.02
N THR A 149 -8.62 10.04 1.69
CA THR A 149 -9.44 11.25 1.52
C THR A 149 -9.34 11.82 0.10
N SER A 150 -8.13 11.88 -0.48
CA SER A 150 -7.93 12.41 -1.85
C SER A 150 -8.67 11.57 -2.89
N ILE A 151 -8.56 10.24 -2.80
CA ILE A 151 -9.23 9.29 -3.70
C ILE A 151 -10.74 9.38 -3.52
N ALA A 152 -11.22 9.35 -2.28
CA ALA A 152 -12.65 9.41 -1.96
C ALA A 152 -13.29 10.70 -2.48
N LEU A 153 -12.71 11.87 -2.22
CA LEU A 153 -13.25 13.14 -2.71
C LEU A 153 -13.30 13.21 -4.24
N ARG A 154 -12.22 12.78 -4.91
CA ARG A 154 -12.20 12.76 -6.38
C ARG A 154 -13.26 11.82 -6.94
N TYR A 155 -13.40 10.64 -6.36
CA TYR A 155 -14.40 9.68 -6.78
C TYR A 155 -15.82 10.17 -6.51
N PHE A 156 -16.10 10.70 -5.32
CA PHE A 156 -17.40 11.21 -4.92
C PHE A 156 -17.91 12.27 -5.89
N TYR A 157 -17.17 13.35 -6.08
CA TYR A 157 -17.65 14.45 -6.93
C TYR A 157 -17.71 14.08 -8.41
N ARG A 158 -16.78 13.27 -8.93
CA ARG A 158 -16.72 12.98 -10.37
C ARG A 158 -17.54 11.76 -10.77
N ARG A 159 -17.46 10.67 -10.02
CA ARG A 159 -18.08 9.37 -10.35
C ARG A 159 -19.42 9.21 -9.67
N ALA A 160 -19.52 9.44 -8.36
CA ALA A 160 -20.76 9.23 -7.63
C ALA A 160 -21.82 10.30 -7.96
N LEU A 161 -21.43 11.57 -7.97
CA LEU A 161 -22.33 12.70 -8.27
C LEU A 161 -22.33 13.12 -9.75
N HIS A 162 -21.52 12.49 -10.60
CA HIS A 162 -21.39 12.80 -12.03
C HIS A 162 -21.15 14.30 -12.34
N LEU A 163 -20.50 15.06 -11.44
CA LEU A 163 -20.30 16.49 -11.65
C LEU A 163 -19.23 16.76 -12.71
N THR A 164 -19.56 17.64 -13.65
CA THR A 164 -18.60 18.10 -14.65
C THR A 164 -17.47 18.92 -14.01
N GLN A 165 -16.32 18.98 -14.67
CA GLN A 165 -15.21 19.84 -14.24
C GLN A 165 -15.64 21.31 -14.14
N ALA A 166 -16.44 21.80 -15.09
CA ALA A 166 -16.95 23.17 -15.09
C ALA A 166 -17.84 23.45 -13.86
N THR A 167 -18.70 22.50 -13.48
CA THR A 167 -19.55 22.63 -12.29
C THR A 167 -18.71 22.69 -11.02
N ARG A 168 -17.70 21.82 -10.88
CA ARG A 168 -16.80 21.80 -9.72
C ARG A 168 -16.03 23.11 -9.56
N VAL A 169 -15.50 23.64 -10.66
CA VAL A 169 -14.79 24.93 -10.67
C VAL A 169 -15.75 26.08 -10.32
N LYS A 170 -16.94 26.12 -10.92
CA LYS A 170 -17.93 27.17 -10.68
C LYS A 170 -18.40 27.24 -9.22
N LYS A 171 -18.59 26.07 -8.59
CA LYS A 171 -19.05 25.94 -7.20
C LYS A 171 -17.90 25.90 -6.19
N HIS A 172 -16.65 25.95 -6.65
CA HIS A 172 -15.47 25.80 -5.79
C HIS A 172 -15.55 24.57 -4.86
N ILE A 173 -16.01 23.44 -5.41
CA ILE A 173 -16.19 22.20 -4.66
C ILE A 173 -15.22 21.11 -5.12
N GLY A 174 -14.71 20.36 -4.15
CA GLY A 174 -13.88 19.20 -4.35
C GLY A 174 -12.50 19.50 -4.92
N PRO A 175 -11.71 18.45 -5.17
CA PRO A 175 -10.36 18.60 -5.69
C PRO A 175 -10.36 19.19 -7.10
N SER A 176 -9.39 20.09 -7.36
CA SER A 176 -9.19 20.69 -8.67
C SER A 176 -9.10 19.63 -9.79
N PRO A 177 -9.68 19.89 -10.97
CA PRO A 177 -9.56 19.00 -12.12
C PRO A 177 -8.10 18.69 -12.43
N ASN A 178 -7.79 17.41 -12.55
CA ASN A 178 -6.44 16.95 -12.89
C ASN A 178 -6.56 15.63 -13.63
N GLU A 179 -6.18 15.61 -14.91
CA GLU A 179 -6.37 14.46 -15.79
C GLU A 179 -5.62 13.21 -15.29
N LEU A 180 -4.41 13.37 -14.75
CA LEU A 180 -3.61 12.25 -14.24
C LEU A 180 -4.29 11.62 -13.02
N ALA A 181 -4.65 12.45 -12.05
CA ALA A 181 -5.33 12.02 -10.83
C ALA A 181 -6.68 11.36 -11.13
N GLU A 182 -7.45 11.95 -12.03
CA GLU A 182 -8.74 11.45 -12.48
C GLU A 182 -8.61 10.07 -13.13
N ARG A 183 -7.66 9.89 -14.04
CA ARG A 183 -7.37 8.58 -14.65
C ARG A 183 -6.86 7.56 -13.65
N PHE A 184 -6.07 7.98 -12.66
CA PHE A 184 -5.60 7.07 -11.62
C PHE A 184 -6.78 6.53 -10.80
N VAL A 185 -7.63 7.41 -10.29
CA VAL A 185 -8.83 7.03 -9.52
C VAL A 185 -9.77 6.14 -10.33
N ASP A 186 -9.94 6.41 -11.64
CA ASP A 186 -10.76 5.57 -12.53
C ASP A 186 -10.26 4.13 -12.69
N ASN A 187 -8.97 3.87 -12.45
CA ASN A 187 -8.40 2.53 -12.55
C ASN A 187 -8.52 1.73 -11.24
N LEU A 188 -8.83 2.40 -10.13
CA LEU A 188 -9.06 1.74 -8.84
C LEU A 188 -10.39 0.96 -8.89
N PRO A 189 -10.46 -0.22 -8.25
CA PRO A 189 -11.64 -1.08 -8.29
C PRO A 189 -12.78 -0.61 -7.35
N LEU A 190 -12.97 0.70 -7.14
CA LEU A 190 -13.91 1.25 -6.16
C LEU A 190 -15.35 0.82 -6.44
N ASP A 191 -15.80 0.87 -7.70
CA ASP A 191 -17.13 0.39 -8.12
C ASP A 191 -17.40 -1.05 -7.67
N LEU A 192 -16.38 -1.92 -7.75
CA LEU A 192 -16.51 -3.34 -7.39
C LEU A 192 -16.72 -3.51 -5.88
N TYR A 193 -15.93 -2.79 -5.07
CA TYR A 193 -16.04 -2.87 -3.61
C TYR A 193 -17.34 -2.25 -3.09
N LEU A 194 -17.80 -1.15 -3.70
CA LEU A 194 -19.10 -0.54 -3.36
C LEU A 194 -20.27 -1.47 -3.69
N GLN A 195 -20.19 -2.27 -4.75
CA GLN A 195 -21.23 -3.24 -5.12
C GLN A 195 -21.23 -4.49 -4.24
N LEU A 196 -20.06 -5.00 -3.88
CA LEU A 196 -19.92 -6.25 -3.12
C LEU A 196 -20.05 -6.05 -1.59
N GLY A 197 -19.89 -4.81 -1.12
CA GLY A 197 -19.70 -4.51 0.30
C GLY A 197 -18.33 -4.98 0.79
N VAL A 198 -17.81 -4.34 1.84
CA VAL A 198 -16.50 -4.71 2.41
C VAL A 198 -16.61 -5.72 3.56
N GLU A 199 -17.81 -5.79 4.16
CA GLU A 199 -18.16 -6.72 5.24
C GLU A 199 -18.11 -8.20 4.82
N THR A 200 -18.35 -8.48 3.54
CA THR A 200 -18.44 -9.85 2.99
C THR A 200 -17.09 -10.57 2.86
N LEU A 201 -15.96 -9.85 3.02
CA LEU A 201 -14.60 -10.39 2.82
C LEU A 201 -13.97 -10.95 4.10
N TYR A 202 -14.64 -10.85 5.24
CA TYR A 202 -14.06 -11.01 6.57
C TYR A 202 -14.99 -11.81 7.49
N GLY A 203 -15.26 -13.06 7.14
CA GLY A 203 -16.12 -13.97 7.91
C GLY A 203 -15.51 -14.55 9.21
N ASP A 204 -14.44 -13.95 9.75
CA ASP A 204 -13.75 -14.38 10.99
C ASP A 204 -13.88 -13.31 12.09
N ALA A 205 -13.97 -13.71 13.35
CA ALA A 205 -14.24 -12.83 14.49
C ALA A 205 -13.16 -11.76 14.70
N ALA A 206 -11.88 -12.13 14.60
CA ALA A 206 -10.76 -11.18 14.65
C ALA A 206 -10.80 -10.17 13.48
N SER A 207 -11.46 -10.56 12.40
CA SER A 207 -11.60 -9.73 11.22
C SER A 207 -12.77 -8.75 11.30
N GLY A 208 -13.82 -9.09 12.04
CA GLY A 208 -14.92 -8.18 12.38
C GLY A 208 -14.45 -7.02 13.26
N GLU A 209 -13.60 -7.29 14.24
CA GLU A 209 -13.05 -6.25 15.11
C GLU A 209 -12.08 -5.32 14.38
N ALA A 210 -11.25 -5.85 13.48
CA ALA A 210 -10.41 -5.03 12.61
C ALA A 210 -11.23 -4.15 11.66
N HIS A 211 -12.39 -4.64 11.21
CA HIS A 211 -13.35 -3.87 10.42
C HIS A 211 -13.93 -2.71 11.21
N LEU A 212 -14.41 -2.94 12.44
CA LEU A 212 -14.89 -1.88 13.34
C LEU A 212 -13.83 -0.78 13.56
N CYS A 213 -12.56 -1.16 13.70
CA CYS A 213 -11.49 -0.18 13.81
C CYS A 213 -11.36 0.69 12.55
N LEU A 214 -11.52 0.10 11.36
CA LEU A 214 -11.46 0.83 10.09
C LEU A 214 -12.68 1.73 9.90
N GLU A 215 -13.86 1.31 10.32
CA GLU A 215 -15.07 2.13 10.32
C GLU A 215 -14.92 3.37 11.20
N GLN A 216 -14.43 3.21 12.44
CA GLN A 216 -14.17 4.33 13.34
C GLN A 216 -13.17 5.32 12.73
N ILE A 217 -12.10 4.83 12.11
CA ILE A 217 -11.15 5.71 11.44
C ILE A 217 -11.79 6.39 10.22
N ALA A 218 -12.60 5.69 9.43
CA ALA A 218 -13.32 6.29 8.30
C ALA A 218 -14.27 7.42 8.75
N GLN A 219 -14.98 7.24 9.87
CA GLN A 219 -15.80 8.28 10.50
C GLN A 219 -14.96 9.49 10.92
N ASN A 220 -13.80 9.27 11.55
CA ASN A 220 -12.89 10.38 11.89
C ASN A 220 -12.38 11.13 10.65
N LEU A 221 -12.14 10.43 9.54
CA LEU A 221 -11.77 11.06 8.26
C LEU A 221 -12.93 11.88 7.69
N ARG A 222 -14.17 11.41 7.81
CA ARG A 222 -15.37 12.15 7.40
C ARG A 222 -15.50 13.45 8.18
N ASP A 223 -15.42 13.39 9.50
CA ASP A 223 -15.52 14.58 10.36
C ASP A 223 -14.43 15.62 10.03
N ALA A 224 -13.21 15.14 9.75
CA ALA A 224 -12.12 15.99 9.30
C ALA A 224 -12.40 16.66 7.94
N VAL A 225 -13.04 15.94 7.00
CA VAL A 225 -13.46 16.51 5.71
C VAL A 225 -14.54 17.57 5.93
N LEU A 226 -15.58 17.26 6.70
CA LEU A 226 -16.70 18.17 6.96
C LEU A 226 -16.26 19.45 7.67
N THR A 227 -15.34 19.34 8.63
CA THR A 227 -14.76 20.49 9.34
C THR A 227 -13.99 21.43 8.42
N GLN A 228 -13.44 20.92 7.32
CA GLN A 228 -12.64 21.68 6.36
C GLN A 228 -13.41 22.07 5.10
N ALA A 229 -14.65 21.59 4.96
CA ALA A 229 -15.51 21.85 3.83
C ALA A 229 -16.05 23.28 3.88
N ASN A 230 -16.13 23.95 2.73
CA ASN A 230 -16.90 25.19 2.65
C ASN A 230 -18.41 24.90 2.70
N ASN A 231 -19.24 25.94 2.86
CA ASN A 231 -20.70 25.77 2.98
C ASN A 231 -21.33 25.04 1.79
N GLU A 232 -20.80 25.19 0.57
CA GLU A 232 -21.33 24.48 -0.60
C GLU A 232 -20.92 23.01 -0.59
N GLU A 233 -19.65 22.72 -0.31
CA GLU A 233 -19.13 21.35 -0.16
C GLU A 233 -19.84 20.60 0.95
N TYR A 234 -20.05 21.24 2.11
CA TYR A 234 -20.76 20.65 3.23
C TYR A 234 -22.16 20.22 2.84
N ARG A 235 -22.92 21.07 2.13
CA ARG A 235 -24.27 20.73 1.65
C ARG A 235 -24.26 19.51 0.74
N PHE A 236 -23.30 19.41 -0.19
CA PHE A 236 -23.20 18.22 -1.06
C PHE A 236 -22.88 16.94 -0.28
N LEU A 237 -22.01 17.04 0.72
CA LEU A 237 -21.64 15.89 1.55
C LEU A 237 -22.80 15.47 2.47
N ASP A 238 -23.56 16.44 2.97
CA ASP A 238 -24.72 16.24 3.84
C ASP A 238 -25.96 15.72 3.10
N GLU A 239 -26.10 16.03 1.80
CA GLU A 239 -27.15 15.45 0.95
C GLU A 239 -26.97 13.94 0.71
N PHE A 240 -25.73 13.43 0.76
CA PHE A 240 -25.40 12.02 0.47
C PHE A 240 -24.48 11.40 1.54
N PRO A 241 -24.89 11.38 2.82
CA PRO A 241 -23.99 11.04 3.92
C PRO A 241 -23.55 9.57 3.87
N SER A 242 -24.48 8.64 3.64
CA SER A 242 -24.18 7.20 3.59
C SER A 242 -23.21 6.87 2.46
N LEU A 243 -23.39 7.47 1.29
CA LEU A 243 -22.55 7.21 0.13
C LEU A 243 -21.11 7.68 0.35
N PHE A 244 -20.92 8.81 1.03
CA PHE A 244 -19.59 9.31 1.32
C PHE A 244 -18.89 8.49 2.41
N ASP A 245 -19.64 8.04 3.41
CA ASP A 245 -19.14 7.18 4.49
C ASP A 245 -18.66 5.82 3.94
N ASP A 246 -19.49 5.16 3.13
CA ASP A 246 -19.15 3.91 2.46
C ASP A 246 -17.90 4.06 1.58
N LEU A 247 -17.80 5.19 0.87
CA LEU A 247 -16.68 5.47 -0.01
C LEU A 247 -15.39 5.68 0.76
N LEU A 248 -15.40 6.40 1.89
CA LEU A 248 -14.23 6.57 2.73
C LEU A 248 -13.73 5.23 3.27
N LEU A 249 -14.64 4.38 3.74
CA LEU A 249 -14.33 3.03 4.20
C LEU A 249 -13.72 2.18 3.09
N VAL A 250 -14.38 2.09 1.93
CA VAL A 250 -13.87 1.36 0.75
C VAL A 250 -12.49 1.89 0.32
N CYS A 251 -12.31 3.20 0.26
CA CYS A 251 -11.02 3.79 -0.09
C CYS A 251 -9.94 3.43 0.92
N LEU A 252 -10.26 3.41 2.22
CA LEU A 252 -9.31 3.06 3.26
C LEU A 252 -8.85 1.61 3.09
N TYR A 253 -9.79 0.69 2.84
CA TYR A 253 -9.48 -0.71 2.52
C TYR A 253 -8.62 -0.84 1.26
N VAL A 254 -8.99 -0.12 0.20
CA VAL A 254 -8.27 -0.15 -1.08
C VAL A 254 -6.84 0.37 -0.91
N VAL A 255 -6.64 1.46 -0.19
CA VAL A 255 -5.31 2.02 0.09
C VAL A 255 -4.50 1.05 0.95
N ARG A 256 -5.02 0.62 2.10
CA ARG A 256 -4.28 -0.26 3.03
C ARG A 256 -3.89 -1.59 2.40
N SER A 257 -4.76 -2.21 1.61
CA SER A 257 -4.46 -3.46 0.90
C SER A 257 -3.41 -3.31 -0.21
N ARG A 258 -3.09 -2.08 -0.62
CA ARG A 258 -2.16 -1.75 -1.72
C ARG A 258 -0.89 -1.04 -1.26
N VAL A 259 -0.75 -0.79 0.04
CA VAL A 259 0.52 -0.35 0.63
C VAL A 259 1.43 -1.57 0.74
N LEU A 260 2.42 -1.65 -0.13
CA LEU A 260 3.40 -2.74 -0.12
C LEU A 260 4.62 -2.36 0.69
N THR A 261 5.14 -3.31 1.46
CA THR A 261 6.43 -3.11 2.13
C THR A 261 7.52 -3.54 1.18
N VAL A 262 8.47 -2.63 0.93
CA VAL A 262 9.51 -2.82 -0.07
C VAL A 262 10.87 -2.44 0.50
N PRO A 263 11.95 -3.14 0.11
CA PRO A 263 13.30 -2.74 0.46
C PRO A 263 13.60 -1.33 -0.03
N LEU A 264 14.35 -0.59 0.79
CA LEU A 264 14.79 0.76 0.53
C LEU A 264 16.31 0.77 0.37
N LEU A 265 16.79 1.04 -0.84
CA LEU A 265 18.22 1.15 -1.15
C LEU A 265 18.69 2.59 -0.88
N GLY A 266 19.46 2.73 0.19
CA GLY A 266 20.17 3.94 0.59
C GLY A 266 21.50 4.14 -0.17
N ARG A 267 22.21 5.21 0.20
CA ARG A 267 23.45 5.67 -0.44
C ARG A 267 24.72 5.14 0.23
N THR A 268 24.60 4.35 1.29
CA THR A 268 25.69 3.98 2.19
C THR A 268 26.01 2.49 2.13
N ASP A 269 27.28 2.21 2.37
CA ASP A 269 27.98 0.96 2.16
C ASP A 269 27.23 -0.29 2.63
N ALA A 270 27.46 -1.36 1.87
CA ALA A 270 26.69 -2.59 1.75
C ALA A 270 26.54 -3.46 3.02
N ARG A 271 26.62 -2.95 4.25
CA ARG A 271 26.77 -3.82 5.42
C ARG A 271 25.78 -3.82 6.57
N GLU A 272 25.05 -2.77 6.97
CA GLU A 272 24.45 -2.89 8.33
C GLU A 272 22.96 -2.71 8.57
N GLU A 273 22.12 -2.14 7.69
CA GLU A 273 20.67 -2.11 7.99
C GLU A 273 19.80 -2.31 6.74
N LYS A 274 19.05 -3.42 6.69
CA LYS A 274 18.01 -3.67 5.67
C LYS A 274 16.82 -2.75 5.95
N MET A 275 16.91 -1.51 5.48
CA MET A 275 15.82 -0.55 5.60
C MET A 275 14.66 -0.96 4.69
N VAL A 276 13.44 -0.91 5.21
CA VAL A 276 12.21 -1.14 4.45
C VAL A 276 11.30 0.07 4.54
N CYS A 277 10.45 0.24 3.54
CA CYS A 277 9.45 1.29 3.53
C CYS A 277 8.10 0.77 3.03
N GLY A 278 7.01 1.35 3.52
CA GLY A 278 5.70 1.14 2.94
C GLY A 278 5.50 2.08 1.76
N VAL A 279 5.03 1.55 0.64
CA VAL A 279 4.86 2.30 -0.60
C VAL A 279 3.52 2.01 -1.23
N PHE A 280 2.84 3.08 -1.61
CA PHE A 280 1.68 3.05 -2.49
C PHE A 280 2.06 3.72 -3.81
N ALA A 281 1.88 3.03 -4.93
CA ALA A 281 2.26 3.55 -6.24
C ALA A 281 1.35 2.97 -7.34
N PRO A 282 1.07 3.75 -8.41
CA PRO A 282 0.32 3.24 -9.55
C PRO A 282 1.06 2.07 -10.20
N LEU A 283 0.33 1.12 -10.80
CA LEU A 283 0.84 -0.13 -11.40
C LEU A 283 1.34 -1.16 -10.38
N LEU A 284 2.06 -0.72 -9.36
CA LEU A 284 2.48 -1.59 -8.25
C LEU A 284 1.25 -2.14 -7.53
N ASP A 285 0.27 -1.27 -7.30
CA ASP A 285 -1.05 -1.56 -6.74
C ASP A 285 -1.93 -2.52 -7.56
N SER A 286 -1.47 -2.90 -8.76
CA SER A 286 -2.15 -3.80 -9.70
C SER A 286 -1.47 -5.17 -9.84
N LEU A 287 -0.34 -5.39 -9.16
CA LEU A 287 0.36 -6.68 -9.14
C LEU A 287 -0.22 -7.57 -8.05
N ASN A 288 -0.70 -8.76 -8.41
CA ASN A 288 -1.32 -9.68 -7.45
C ASN A 288 -0.30 -10.45 -6.60
N HIS A 289 -0.75 -10.97 -5.47
CA HIS A 289 0.05 -11.79 -4.57
C HIS A 289 0.32 -13.20 -5.13
N GLN A 290 1.57 -13.64 -5.12
CA GLN A 290 1.98 -15.04 -5.29
C GLN A 290 3.14 -15.37 -4.32
N PRO A 291 2.89 -16.14 -3.25
CA PRO A 291 3.89 -16.43 -2.22
C PRO A 291 4.97 -17.44 -2.61
N LEU A 292 4.66 -18.39 -3.51
CA LEU A 292 5.55 -19.53 -3.76
C LEU A 292 6.60 -19.25 -4.84
N LEU A 293 6.17 -18.59 -5.92
CA LEU A 293 7.02 -18.33 -7.07
C LEU A 293 6.69 -16.96 -7.69
N PRO A 294 6.91 -15.85 -6.96
CA PRO A 294 6.64 -14.51 -7.46
C PRO A 294 7.45 -14.27 -8.73
N SER A 295 6.82 -13.67 -9.73
CA SER A 295 7.50 -13.38 -11.00
C SER A 295 8.33 -12.10 -10.92
N ALA A 296 8.08 -11.23 -9.94
CA ALA A 296 8.69 -9.92 -9.82
C ALA A 296 9.27 -9.66 -8.42
N ALA A 297 10.26 -8.78 -8.38
CA ALA A 297 10.81 -8.17 -7.18
C ALA A 297 10.73 -6.65 -7.30
N VAL A 298 10.50 -5.97 -6.18
CA VAL A 298 10.32 -4.51 -6.11
C VAL A 298 11.31 -3.90 -5.13
N VAL A 299 11.79 -2.70 -5.44
CA VAL A 299 12.68 -1.93 -4.59
C VAL A 299 12.50 -0.43 -4.79
N VAL A 300 12.73 0.36 -3.74
CA VAL A 300 12.88 1.82 -3.84
C VAL A 300 14.36 2.17 -3.84
N SER A 301 14.83 2.86 -4.87
CA SER A 301 16.18 3.42 -4.93
C SER A 301 16.14 4.93 -4.71
N LEU A 302 16.68 5.38 -3.59
CA LEU A 302 16.81 6.82 -3.30
C LEU A 302 17.82 7.49 -4.24
N GLN A 303 18.92 6.81 -4.53
CA GLN A 303 19.95 7.31 -5.46
C GLN A 303 19.38 7.57 -6.85
N ARG A 304 18.56 6.65 -7.38
CA ARG A 304 17.92 6.79 -8.70
C ARG A 304 16.61 7.56 -8.65
N LYS A 305 16.13 7.94 -7.46
CA LYS A 305 14.81 8.54 -7.21
C LYS A 305 13.69 7.77 -7.92
N ARG A 306 13.73 6.44 -7.84
CA ARG A 306 12.77 5.56 -8.53
C ARG A 306 12.34 4.37 -7.69
N LEU A 307 11.09 3.97 -7.89
CA LEU A 307 10.61 2.62 -7.61
C LEU A 307 10.92 1.74 -8.82
N VAL A 308 11.49 0.56 -8.60
CA VAL A 308 11.93 -0.35 -9.66
C VAL A 308 11.33 -1.72 -9.43
N VAL A 309 10.72 -2.27 -10.47
CA VAL A 309 10.19 -3.64 -10.49
C VAL A 309 10.89 -4.41 -11.61
N ARG A 310 11.53 -5.52 -11.25
CA ARG A 310 12.27 -6.41 -12.17
C ARG A 310 11.75 -7.84 -12.08
N ALA A 311 11.95 -8.60 -13.14
CA ALA A 311 11.62 -10.01 -13.18
C ALA A 311 12.53 -10.80 -12.21
N ALA A 312 11.96 -11.49 -11.24
CA ALA A 312 12.70 -12.31 -10.26
C ALA A 312 13.17 -13.64 -10.86
N ARG A 313 12.48 -14.08 -11.92
CA ARG A 313 12.72 -15.28 -12.74
C ARG A 313 12.30 -14.99 -14.17
N ASP A 314 12.49 -15.97 -15.06
CA ASP A 314 11.94 -15.89 -16.41
C ASP A 314 10.41 -15.87 -16.37
N VAL A 315 9.81 -14.99 -17.18
CA VAL A 315 8.36 -14.78 -17.27
C VAL A 315 7.91 -14.99 -18.71
N GLN A 316 6.97 -15.91 -18.89
CA GLN A 316 6.45 -16.25 -20.19
C GLN A 316 5.54 -15.16 -20.75
N ARG A 317 5.42 -15.12 -22.09
CA ARG A 317 4.43 -14.26 -22.74
C ARG A 317 3.02 -14.70 -22.31
N GLY A 318 2.21 -13.74 -21.89
CA GLY A 318 0.85 -13.97 -21.40
C GLY A 318 0.79 -14.41 -19.94
N GLU A 319 1.92 -14.49 -19.25
CA GLU A 319 1.97 -14.81 -17.83
C GLU A 319 1.66 -13.57 -16.96
N GLU A 320 1.01 -13.81 -15.82
CA GLU A 320 0.73 -12.78 -14.82
C GLU A 320 2.00 -12.34 -14.09
N ILE A 321 2.17 -11.04 -13.93
CA ILE A 321 3.18 -10.44 -13.06
C ILE A 321 2.66 -10.42 -11.62
N THR A 322 3.39 -11.07 -10.73
CA THR A 322 3.01 -11.26 -9.31
C THR A 322 4.15 -10.91 -8.36
N LEU A 323 3.77 -10.52 -7.13
CA LEU A 323 4.68 -10.19 -6.03
C LEU A 323 4.38 -11.04 -4.80
N ASP A 324 5.38 -11.25 -3.93
CA ASP A 324 5.11 -11.71 -2.57
C ASP A 324 4.88 -10.50 -1.66
N TYR A 325 3.64 -10.31 -1.18
CA TYR A 325 3.28 -9.20 -0.29
C TYR A 325 3.82 -9.38 1.14
N ARG A 326 4.19 -10.61 1.50
CA ARG A 326 4.66 -10.98 2.84
C ARG A 326 6.12 -10.64 3.05
N VAL A 327 6.86 -10.26 2.00
CA VAL A 327 8.29 -9.97 2.11
C VAL A 327 8.50 -8.59 2.75
N ALA A 328 8.34 -8.62 4.08
CA ALA A 328 8.75 -7.65 5.09
C ALA A 328 9.20 -8.46 6.32
N GLY A 329 10.30 -9.19 6.19
CA GLY A 329 10.83 -10.08 7.23
C GLY A 329 11.85 -11.06 6.64
N PRO A 330 12.86 -11.50 7.40
CA PRO A 330 14.13 -11.96 6.84
C PRO A 330 13.97 -13.32 6.17
N LEU A 331 14.38 -13.41 4.91
CA LEU A 331 15.11 -14.60 4.48
C LEU A 331 16.56 -14.19 4.21
N PRO A 332 17.51 -14.71 5.01
CA PRO A 332 18.91 -14.73 4.63
C PRO A 332 19.05 -15.64 3.41
N CYS A 333 19.72 -15.17 2.36
CA CYS A 333 20.63 -16.05 1.65
C CYS A 333 21.99 -15.80 2.33
N VAL A 334 22.19 -16.43 3.48
CA VAL A 334 23.52 -16.53 4.11
C VAL A 334 24.23 -17.69 3.41
N PRO A 335 25.50 -17.54 3.03
CA PRO A 335 26.28 -18.64 2.49
C PRO A 335 26.58 -19.64 3.61
N THR A 336 26.17 -20.89 3.44
CA THR A 336 26.80 -22.01 4.17
C THR A 336 28.21 -22.17 3.65
N GLN A 337 29.21 -21.80 4.46
CA GLN A 337 30.53 -22.40 4.33
C GLN A 337 30.51 -23.76 5.03
N ASP A 338 30.90 -24.77 4.26
CA ASP A 338 30.94 -26.18 4.61
C ASP A 338 31.72 -26.47 5.90
N SER A 339 31.13 -27.34 6.73
CA SER A 339 31.88 -28.35 7.47
C SER A 339 31.11 -29.68 7.42
N SER A 340 31.50 -30.49 6.44
CA SER A 340 31.50 -31.96 6.39
C SER A 340 30.39 -32.76 7.11
N LEU A 341 29.66 -33.53 6.29
CA LEU A 341 29.03 -34.84 6.54
C LEU A 341 27.66 -34.86 7.25
N SER A 342 26.56 -34.78 6.49
CA SER A 342 25.59 -35.90 6.33
C SER A 342 24.38 -35.49 5.47
N SER A 343 23.80 -36.48 4.82
CA SER A 343 22.89 -36.45 3.66
C SER A 343 21.46 -35.92 3.88
N SER A 344 20.96 -35.04 3.00
CA SER A 344 19.72 -35.24 2.19
C SER A 344 19.26 -34.01 1.34
N PHE A 345 19.35 -34.18 0.00
CA PHE A 345 18.63 -33.53 -1.13
C PHE A 345 18.82 -32.02 -1.50
N PRO A 346 18.71 -31.66 -2.80
CA PRO A 346 19.64 -30.74 -3.47
C PRO A 346 18.96 -29.60 -4.24
N TYR A 347 19.28 -28.34 -3.93
CA TYR A 347 19.16 -27.22 -4.89
C TYR A 347 20.18 -26.15 -4.53
N GLU A 348 21.45 -26.43 -4.80
CA GLU A 348 22.51 -25.44 -4.83
C GLU A 348 22.60 -24.85 -6.25
N ALA A 349 22.11 -23.62 -6.41
CA ALA A 349 22.49 -22.77 -7.53
C ALA A 349 23.57 -21.79 -7.02
N PRO A 350 24.83 -21.91 -7.46
CA PRO A 350 25.90 -21.01 -7.03
C PRO A 350 25.61 -19.61 -7.59
N MET A 351 25.60 -18.58 -6.73
CA MET A 351 25.20 -17.22 -7.09
C MET A 351 26.18 -16.18 -6.52
N ASP A 352 26.98 -15.63 -7.44
CA ASP A 352 27.97 -14.56 -7.28
C ASP A 352 27.49 -13.32 -6.52
N GLU A 353 28.47 -12.66 -5.88
CA GLU A 353 28.46 -11.47 -4.98
C GLU A 353 27.85 -10.17 -5.55
N ASP A 354 27.08 -10.22 -6.64
CA ASP A 354 26.85 -9.05 -7.49
C ASP A 354 25.39 -8.54 -7.45
N TRP A 355 24.81 -8.45 -6.24
CA TRP A 355 23.40 -8.03 -6.06
C TRP A 355 23.19 -6.53 -6.28
N THR A 356 24.19 -5.71 -5.95
CA THR A 356 24.22 -4.27 -6.23
C THR A 356 24.25 -4.00 -7.73
N SER A 357 25.03 -4.73 -8.53
CA SER A 357 25.12 -4.54 -9.99
C SER A 357 23.85 -5.00 -10.73
N ARG A 358 23.16 -6.05 -10.25
CA ARG A 358 21.96 -6.62 -10.91
C ARG A 358 20.73 -5.72 -10.84
N TYR A 359 20.57 -4.95 -9.75
CA TYR A 359 19.48 -3.99 -9.61
C TYR A 359 19.88 -2.57 -10.01
N LEU A 360 21.17 -2.25 -9.91
CA LEU A 360 21.78 -1.01 -10.34
C LEU A 360 22.75 -1.28 -11.51
N LEU A 361 22.24 -1.49 -12.73
CA LEU A 361 23.09 -1.28 -13.90
C LEU A 361 23.40 0.20 -13.99
N GLU A 362 24.65 0.55 -13.69
CA GLU A 362 25.31 1.81 -14.03
C GLU A 362 24.98 2.17 -15.48
N ASP A 363 24.33 3.32 -15.70
CA ASP A 363 24.49 4.01 -16.97
C ASP A 363 25.82 4.77 -16.86
N GLU A 364 26.94 4.04 -16.82
CA GLU A 364 28.18 4.58 -17.35
C GLU A 364 28.15 4.35 -18.85
N ARG A 365 27.80 5.41 -19.59
CA ARG A 365 28.56 5.94 -20.75
C ARG A 365 27.69 6.87 -21.61
N TRP A 366 28.03 8.16 -21.47
CA TRP A 366 27.92 9.30 -22.41
C TRP A 366 26.54 9.73 -22.91
#